data_AF-A0ABD1PFJ6-F1
#
_entry.id   AF-A0ABD1PFJ6-F1
#
_cell.length_a   1.000
_cell.length_b   1.000
_cell.length_c   1.000
_cell.angle_alpha   90.00
_cell.angle_beta   90.00
_cell.angle_gamma   90.00
#
_symmetry.space_group_name_H-M   'P 1'
#
loop_
_entity.id
_entity.type
_entity.pdbx_description
1 polymer ?
#
loop_
_entity_poly.entity_id
_entity_poly.type
_entity_poly.pdbx_seq_one_letter_code
_entity_poly.pdbx_strand_id
1 'polypeptide(L)'
;MAKRPDCFHPFSGLTQWGKDILSSSSFLELTQSEAEARAVEKIEDAIHTIIIRRSRPDWLPFVPGASYWVPPRRHSYGVAEIVHELSNALTEEEFNSLTTFQGWPSSAFYLNHDASKSAGGLTRSINGSSFDEEG
;
A
#
# COMPACT_ATOMS: atom_id res chain seq x y z
N MET A 1 -21.62 -18.85 -68.11
CA MET A 1 -20.65 -17.96 -67.44
C MET A 1 -21.27 -17.41 -66.17
N ALA A 2 -20.56 -17.52 -65.03
CA ALA A 2 -20.93 -16.97 -63.73
C ALA A 2 -19.83 -16.00 -63.23
N LYS A 3 -20.15 -15.18 -62.20
CA LYS A 3 -19.40 -14.11 -61.48
C LYS A 3 -19.73 -12.68 -61.95
N ARG A 4 -19.93 -11.66 -61.10
CA ARG A 4 -19.92 -11.41 -59.63
C ARG A 4 -20.49 -9.99 -59.42
N PRO A 5 -21.11 -9.62 -58.29
CA PRO A 5 -21.25 -8.21 -57.90
C PRO A 5 -20.11 -7.79 -56.96
N ASP A 6 -19.36 -6.75 -57.34
CA ASP A 6 -18.31 -6.17 -56.51
C ASP A 6 -18.86 -5.08 -55.58
N CYS A 7 -18.48 -5.28 -54.33
CA CYS A 7 -18.52 -4.51 -53.09
C CYS A 7 -18.29 -2.99 -53.22
N PHE A 8 -18.95 -2.18 -52.39
CA PHE A 8 -18.37 -1.47 -51.22
C PHE A 8 -19.35 -0.38 -50.73
N HIS A 9 -20.01 -0.61 -49.59
CA HIS A 9 -20.50 0.49 -48.77
C HIS A 9 -19.39 0.83 -47.76
N PRO A 10 -18.99 2.11 -47.63
CA PRO A 10 -18.09 2.49 -46.56
C PRO A 10 -18.84 2.32 -45.24
N PHE A 11 -18.42 1.34 -44.45
CA PHE A 11 -18.90 1.11 -43.09
C PHE A 11 -18.45 2.29 -42.22
N SER A 12 -19.17 3.39 -42.31
CA SER A 12 -19.00 4.57 -41.47
C SER A 12 -19.74 4.31 -40.15
N GLY A 13 -19.18 3.40 -39.37
CA GLY A 13 -19.77 2.93 -38.11
C GLY A 13 -18.68 2.71 -37.08
N LEU A 14 -17.88 3.75 -36.80
CA LEU A 14 -17.01 3.75 -35.63
C LEU A 14 -17.88 3.86 -34.36
N THR A 15 -18.27 2.67 -33.90
CA THR A 15 -18.69 2.25 -32.56
C THR A 15 -18.95 3.36 -31.51
N GLN A 16 -20.23 3.55 -31.17
CA GLN A 16 -20.66 4.14 -29.90
C GLN A 16 -20.00 3.42 -28.70
N TRP A 17 -19.85 2.09 -28.79
CA TRP A 17 -19.15 1.25 -27.82
C TRP A 17 -17.70 1.69 -27.51
N GLY A 18 -17.01 2.35 -28.44
CA GLY A 18 -15.65 2.86 -28.17
C GLY A 18 -15.64 4.04 -27.19
N LYS A 19 -16.68 4.88 -27.23
CA LYS A 19 -16.83 6.04 -26.33
C LYS A 19 -17.26 5.62 -24.93
N ASP A 20 -18.07 4.58 -24.84
CA ASP A 20 -18.59 4.04 -23.59
C ASP A 20 -17.47 3.34 -22.78
N ILE A 21 -16.49 2.72 -23.45
CA ILE A 21 -15.32 2.09 -22.80
C ILE A 21 -14.35 3.15 -22.24
N LEU A 22 -14.03 4.20 -23.00
CA LEU A 22 -13.23 5.34 -22.51
C LEU A 22 -13.94 6.12 -21.39
N SER A 23 -15.27 6.26 -21.49
CA SER A 23 -16.11 6.87 -20.44
C SER A 23 -16.20 6.00 -19.18
N SER A 24 -16.19 4.67 -19.33
CA SER A 24 -16.20 3.74 -18.19
C SER A 24 -14.83 3.71 -17.50
N SER A 25 -13.73 3.73 -18.25
CA SER A 25 -12.38 3.76 -17.66
C SER A 25 -12.14 5.02 -16.82
N SER A 26 -12.53 6.18 -17.34
CA SER A 26 -12.42 7.46 -16.59
C SER A 26 -13.37 7.52 -15.40
N PHE A 27 -14.57 6.98 -15.52
CA PHE A 27 -15.50 6.87 -14.39
C PHE A 27 -14.96 5.93 -13.30
N LEU A 28 -14.41 4.77 -13.66
CA LEU A 28 -13.83 3.83 -12.72
C LEU A 28 -12.61 4.43 -12.00
N GLU A 29 -11.74 5.13 -12.72
CA GLU A 29 -10.58 5.84 -12.16
C GLU A 29 -10.99 6.99 -11.21
N LEU A 30 -12.07 7.72 -11.53
CA LEU A 30 -12.68 8.71 -10.63
C LEU A 30 -13.26 8.06 -9.37
N THR A 31 -13.96 6.93 -9.49
CA THR A 31 -14.50 6.22 -8.32
C THR A 31 -13.41 5.61 -7.44
N GLN A 32 -12.30 5.20 -8.04
CA GLN A 32 -11.15 4.69 -7.31
C GLN A 32 -10.43 5.81 -6.55
N SER A 33 -10.13 6.93 -7.20
CA SER A 33 -9.52 8.09 -6.55
C SER A 33 -10.43 8.70 -5.47
N GLU A 34 -11.76 8.71 -5.67
CA GLU A 34 -12.71 9.10 -4.63
C GLU A 34 -12.70 8.11 -3.45
N ALA A 35 -12.65 6.80 -3.72
CA ALA A 35 -12.57 5.77 -2.69
C ALA A 35 -11.27 5.88 -1.87
N GLU A 36 -10.15 6.13 -2.54
CA GLU A 36 -8.84 6.37 -1.92
C GLU A 36 -8.88 7.63 -1.03
N ALA A 37 -9.43 8.75 -1.53
CA ALA A 37 -9.58 9.98 -0.74
C ALA A 37 -10.45 9.75 0.51
N ARG A 38 -11.57 9.03 0.39
CA ARG A 38 -12.43 8.66 1.52
C ARG A 38 -11.73 7.71 2.50
N ALA A 39 -10.83 6.84 2.02
CA ALA A 39 -10.05 5.97 2.89
C ALA A 39 -9.04 6.76 3.71
N VAL A 40 -8.32 7.71 3.09
CA VAL A 40 -7.40 8.62 3.79
C VAL A 40 -8.13 9.43 4.85
N GLU A 41 -9.29 10.01 4.52
CA GLU A 41 -10.11 10.77 5.48
C GLU A 41 -10.50 9.93 6.71
N LYS A 42 -10.91 8.67 6.50
CA LYS A 42 -11.23 7.75 7.60
C LYS A 42 -10.02 7.45 8.48
N ILE A 43 -8.82 7.34 7.91
CA ILE A 43 -7.59 7.14 8.67
C ILE A 43 -7.27 8.39 9.49
N GLU A 44 -7.39 9.59 8.91
CA GLU A 44 -7.18 10.85 9.64
C GLU A 44 -8.16 11.02 10.80
N ASP A 45 -9.43 10.67 10.61
CA ASP A 45 -10.45 10.72 11.66
C ASP A 45 -10.19 9.67 12.76
N ALA A 46 -9.72 8.48 12.40
CA ALA A 46 -9.32 7.47 13.37
C ALA A 46 -8.13 7.96 14.23
N ILE A 47 -7.11 8.54 13.59
CA ILE A 47 -5.96 9.15 14.28
C ILE A 47 -6.42 10.25 15.22
N HIS A 48 -7.27 11.17 14.75
CA HIS A 48 -7.82 12.24 15.57
C HIS A 48 -8.59 11.71 16.79
N THR A 49 -9.38 10.65 16.61
CA THR A 49 -10.12 9.98 17.70
C THR A 49 -9.15 9.40 18.73
N ILE A 50 -8.08 8.75 18.30
CA ILE A 50 -7.04 8.21 19.20
C ILE A 50 -6.37 9.35 19.97
N ILE A 51 -6.02 10.45 19.30
CA ILE A 51 -5.43 11.64 19.94
C ILE A 51 -6.36 12.19 21.01
N ILE A 52 -7.64 12.40 20.71
CA ILE A 52 -8.62 12.87 21.71
C ILE A 52 -8.67 11.93 22.91
N ARG A 53 -8.78 10.61 22.68
CA ARG A 53 -8.91 9.62 23.75
C ARG A 53 -7.67 9.52 24.61
N ARG A 54 -6.47 9.63 24.01
CA ARG A 54 -5.19 9.51 24.71
C ARG A 54 -4.70 10.80 25.33
N SER A 55 -5.03 11.94 24.73
CA SER A 55 -4.69 13.26 25.26
C SER A 55 -5.65 13.71 26.35
N ARG A 56 -6.79 13.03 26.53
CA ARG A 56 -7.67 13.28 27.67
C ARG A 56 -6.86 13.05 28.95
N PRO A 57 -6.61 14.11 29.75
CA PRO A 57 -5.85 13.93 30.97
C PRO A 57 -6.72 13.30 32.05
N ASP A 58 -6.14 12.38 32.83
CA ASP A 58 -6.80 11.75 33.98
C ASP A 58 -7.18 12.75 35.08
N TRP A 59 -6.58 13.95 35.04
CA TRP A 59 -6.83 15.07 35.95
C TRP A 59 -7.95 16.01 35.49
N LEU A 60 -8.62 15.78 34.35
CA LEU A 60 -9.74 16.62 33.91
C LEU A 60 -11.07 16.08 34.48
N PRO A 61 -11.65 16.73 35.51
CA PRO A 61 -12.83 16.22 36.18
C PRO A 61 -14.04 16.28 35.23
N PHE A 62 -14.81 15.19 35.18
CA PHE A 62 -16.14 15.18 34.58
C PHE A 62 -17.11 15.95 35.49
N VAL A 63 -17.00 17.28 35.51
CA VAL A 63 -17.97 18.14 36.20
C VAL A 63 -19.08 18.47 35.21
N PRO A 64 -20.36 18.21 35.53
CA PRO A 64 -21.45 18.67 34.69
C PRO A 64 -21.39 20.20 34.54
N GLY A 65 -21.24 20.69 33.31
CA GLY A 65 -21.14 22.12 32.99
C GLY A 65 -19.75 22.63 32.58
N ALA A 66 -18.69 21.82 32.65
CA ALA A 66 -17.38 22.19 32.12
C ALA A 66 -17.25 21.80 30.63
N SER A 67 -16.81 22.74 29.78
CA SER A 67 -16.46 22.46 28.38
C SER A 67 -15.27 21.49 28.33
N TYR A 68 -15.46 20.36 27.63
CA TYR A 68 -14.44 19.33 27.42
C TYR A 68 -13.22 19.93 26.72
N TRP A 69 -12.02 19.66 27.22
CA TRP A 69 -10.80 20.00 26.49
C TRP A 69 -10.70 19.06 25.28
N VAL A 70 -10.91 19.63 24.09
CA VAL A 70 -10.68 18.94 22.81
C VAL A 70 -9.38 19.48 22.24
N PRO A 71 -8.36 18.63 21.99
CA PRO A 71 -7.19 19.04 21.24
C PRO A 71 -7.60 19.71 19.92
N PRO A 72 -7.02 20.86 19.55
CA PRO A 72 -7.30 21.50 18.26
C PRO A 72 -7.07 20.51 17.11
N ARG A 73 -8.05 20.41 16.21
CA ARG A 73 -7.95 19.55 15.02
C ARG A 73 -6.89 20.15 14.10
N ARG A 74 -5.89 19.35 13.72
CA ARG A 74 -4.93 19.74 12.68
C ARG A 74 -5.62 19.67 11.32
N HIS A 75 -5.21 20.52 10.38
CA HIS A 75 -5.82 20.57 9.05
C HIS A 75 -5.61 19.28 8.24
N SER A 76 -4.47 18.61 8.42
CA SER A 76 -4.18 17.27 7.90
C SER A 76 -3.10 16.62 8.76
N TYR A 77 -3.03 15.28 8.73
CA TYR A 77 -1.98 14.50 9.41
C TYR A 77 -0.89 14.03 8.44
N GLY A 78 -0.97 14.41 7.16
CA GLY A 78 -0.02 13.98 6.13
C GLY A 78 -0.23 12.52 5.69
N VAL A 79 -1.38 11.92 6.00
CA VAL A 79 -1.65 10.50 5.70
C VAL A 79 -1.58 10.21 4.20
N ALA A 80 -2.07 11.13 3.36
CA ALA A 80 -1.98 10.98 1.91
C ALA A 80 -0.54 10.87 1.40
N GLU A 81 0.38 11.68 1.94
CA GLU A 81 1.80 11.66 1.57
C GLU A 81 2.45 10.34 1.97
N ILE A 82 2.17 9.86 3.18
CA ILE A 82 2.68 8.58 3.67
C ILE A 82 2.15 7.42 2.82
N VAL A 83 0.84 7.39 2.53
CA VAL A 83 0.24 6.33 1.70
C VAL A 83 0.87 6.32 0.30
N HIS A 84 1.12 7.50 -0.28
CA HIS A 84 1.77 7.65 -1.57
C HIS A 84 3.25 7.21 -1.54
N GLU A 85 3.98 7.55 -0.48
CA GLU A 85 5.36 7.12 -0.31
C GLU A 85 5.45 5.59 -0.19
N LEU A 86 4.57 5.00 0.63
CA LEU A 86 4.51 3.55 0.83
C LEU A 86 4.10 2.81 -0.45
N SER A 87 3.21 3.36 -1.27
CA SER A 87 2.80 2.71 -2.53
C SER A 87 3.89 2.69 -3.59
N ASN A 88 4.85 3.63 -3.53
CA ASN A 88 5.83 3.83 -4.58
C ASN A 88 7.25 3.39 -4.19
N ALA A 89 7.58 3.42 -2.90
CA ALA A 89 8.93 3.15 -2.40
C ALA A 89 9.17 1.68 -2.05
N LEU A 90 8.12 0.89 -1.81
CA LEU A 90 8.23 -0.47 -1.30
C LEU A 90 8.21 -1.52 -2.41
N THR A 91 9.02 -2.56 -2.24
CA THR A 91 8.93 -3.78 -3.05
C THR A 91 7.69 -4.60 -2.66
N GLU A 92 7.26 -5.51 -3.53
CA GLU A 92 6.08 -6.37 -3.31
C GLU A 92 6.17 -7.15 -1.98
N GLU A 93 7.34 -7.69 -1.64
CA GLU A 93 7.54 -8.45 -0.40
C GLU A 93 7.41 -7.56 0.86
N GLU A 94 7.89 -6.32 0.78
CA GLU A 94 7.78 -5.35 1.87
C GLU A 94 6.34 -4.86 2.04
N PHE A 95 5.64 -4.64 0.92
CA PHE A 95 4.21 -4.32 0.94
C PHE A 95 3.40 -5.41 1.62
N ASN A 96 3.65 -6.69 1.29
CA ASN A 96 2.99 -7.82 1.91
C ASN A 96 3.20 -7.85 3.43
N SER A 97 4.35 -7.38 3.92
CA SER A 97 4.64 -7.28 5.35
C SER A 97 3.76 -6.25 6.09
N LEU A 98 3.19 -5.27 5.40
CA LEU A 98 2.25 -4.31 5.98
C LEU A 98 0.80 -4.84 6.03
N THR A 99 0.49 -5.89 5.28
CA THR A 99 -0.88 -6.43 5.20
C THR A 99 -1.27 -7.28 6.42
N THR A 100 -0.29 -7.71 7.21
CA THR A 100 -0.48 -8.56 8.38
C THR A 100 0.16 -7.94 9.63
N PHE A 101 -0.41 -8.20 10.80
CA PHE A 101 0.13 -7.68 12.06
C PHE A 101 1.48 -8.30 12.46
N GLN A 102 1.73 -9.56 12.06
CA GLN A 102 2.95 -10.30 12.36
C GLN A 102 4.02 -10.22 11.26
N GLY A 103 3.76 -9.48 10.18
CA GLY A 103 4.63 -9.43 9.01
C GLY A 103 4.40 -10.59 8.02
N TRP A 104 5.07 -10.52 6.88
CA TRP A 104 5.05 -11.56 5.85
C TRP A 104 6.42 -12.24 5.79
N PRO A 105 6.50 -13.59 5.74
CA PRO A 105 7.78 -14.26 5.63
C PRO A 105 8.47 -13.87 4.32
N SER A 106 9.69 -13.31 4.39
CA SER A 106 10.43 -12.91 3.18
C SER A 106 10.82 -14.12 2.36
N SER A 107 10.85 -13.98 1.03
CA SER A 107 11.21 -15.09 0.15
C SER A 107 12.62 -15.64 0.41
N ALA A 108 13.52 -14.80 0.93
CA ALA A 108 14.88 -15.19 1.33
C ALA A 108 14.95 -16.32 2.37
N PHE A 109 13.88 -16.57 3.13
CA PHE A 109 13.82 -17.68 4.10
C PHE A 109 13.36 -19.01 3.48
N TYR A 110 12.76 -19.00 2.29
CA TYR A 110 12.46 -20.23 1.56
C TYR A 110 13.75 -20.73 0.90
N LEU A 111 14.33 -21.73 1.54
CA LEU A 111 15.53 -22.43 1.10
C LEU A 111 15.40 -22.87 -0.37
N ASN A 112 16.40 -22.52 -1.17
CA ASN A 112 16.73 -23.20 -2.43
C ASN A 112 17.01 -24.67 -2.11
N HIS A 113 15.97 -25.51 -2.18
CA HIS A 113 16.09 -26.93 -1.85
C HIS A 113 16.88 -27.73 -2.91
N ASP A 114 17.32 -27.07 -3.99
CA ASP A 114 18.03 -27.69 -5.13
C ASP A 114 19.46 -27.17 -5.35
N ALA A 115 20.02 -26.39 -4.42
CA ALA A 115 21.41 -25.95 -4.50
C ALA A 115 22.41 -26.87 -3.78
N SER A 116 22.00 -28.08 -3.37
CA SER A 116 22.94 -29.18 -3.10
C SER A 116 23.40 -29.78 -4.43
N LYS A 117 24.29 -29.04 -5.09
CA LYS A 117 25.10 -29.57 -6.18
C LYS A 117 25.91 -30.76 -5.68
N SER A 118 25.88 -31.83 -6.47
CA SER A 118 27.05 -32.67 -6.70
C SER A 118 28.35 -31.86 -6.68
N ALA A 119 29.32 -32.37 -5.92
CA ALA A 119 30.75 -32.08 -5.96
C ALA A 119 31.29 -30.82 -5.27
N GLY A 120 32.08 -31.07 -4.22
CA GLY A 120 33.31 -30.32 -3.95
C GLY A 120 33.23 -29.35 -2.79
N GLY A 121 33.61 -29.81 -1.60
CA GLY A 121 33.62 -29.01 -0.39
C GLY A 121 34.58 -27.83 -0.42
N LEU A 122 34.22 -26.77 0.33
CA LEU A 122 35.19 -25.93 1.01
C LEU A 122 34.55 -25.39 2.28
N THR A 123 34.92 -25.98 3.40
CA THR A 123 34.58 -25.50 4.74
C THR A 123 35.20 -24.12 4.93
N ARG A 124 34.37 -23.08 5.09
CA ARG A 124 34.84 -21.78 5.55
C ARG A 124 35.10 -21.87 7.05
N SER A 125 36.36 -22.06 7.43
CA SER A 125 36.79 -21.95 8.83
C SER A 125 36.45 -20.57 9.36
N ILE A 126 35.63 -20.54 10.41
CA ILE A 126 35.46 -19.37 11.26
C ILE A 126 36.70 -19.35 12.17
N ASN A 127 37.63 -18.45 11.86
CA ASN A 127 38.73 -18.14 12.76
C ASN A 127 38.18 -17.29 13.90
N GLY A 128 37.99 -17.89 15.07
CA GLY A 128 37.91 -17.15 16.32
C GLY A 128 39.32 -16.66 16.68
N SER A 129 39.53 -15.36 16.66
CA SER A 129 40.66 -14.73 17.35
C SER A 129 40.11 -13.94 18.54
N SER A 130 40.12 -14.59 19.70
CA SER A 130 40.20 -13.92 20.99
C SER A 130 41.47 -13.06 21.00
N PHE A 131 41.32 -11.78 21.34
CA PHE A 131 42.45 -10.91 21.65
C PHE A 131 42.21 -10.40 23.08
N ASP A 132 42.92 -11.03 24.01
CA ASP A 132 43.09 -10.59 25.39
C ASP A 132 44.21 -9.53 25.48
N GLU A 133 44.14 -8.70 26.53
CA GLU A 133 45.20 -7.79 27.07
C GLU A 133 45.57 -6.51 26.28
N GLU A 134 45.85 -5.33 26.86
CA GLU A 134 46.06 -4.85 28.24
C GLU A 134 45.96 -3.30 28.25
N GLY A 135 45.69 -2.68 29.40
CA GLY A 135 45.77 -1.23 29.64
C GLY A 135 45.14 -0.78 30.94
#